data_AF-A0A1W5XYM2-F1
#
_entry.id   AF-A0A1W5XYM2-F1
#
_cell.length_a   1.000
_cell.length_b   1.000
_cell.length_c   1.000
_cell.angle_alpha   90.00
_cell.angle_beta   90.00
_cell.angle_gamma   90.00
#
_symmetry.space_group_name_H-M   'P 1'
#
loop_
_entity.id
_entity.type
_entity.pdbx_description
1 polymer ?
#
loop_
_entity_poly.entity_id
_entity_poly.type
_entity_poly.pdbx_seq_one_letter_code
_entity_poly.pdbx_strand_id
1 'polypeptide(L)'
;MRLLASDRVDGDLVCAAYAEPRLRQLFPWVGMWELHFSRCTEYPCTWDVPYIAPRRGGGFVVAGPSRVEWVGEADTAEAAVEMVADRLPPGCGRAVVGNRHDIVALPQEG
;
A
#
# COMPACT_ATOMS: atom_id res chain seq x y z
N MET A 1 23.25 11.27 -12.75
CA MET A 1 22.98 11.58 -11.33
C MET A 1 22.77 10.25 -10.63
N ARG A 2 23.67 9.85 -9.71
CA ARG A 2 23.62 8.56 -9.03
C ARG A 2 23.06 8.80 -7.64
N LEU A 3 21.78 8.52 -7.41
CA LEU A 3 21.23 8.54 -6.06
C LEU A 3 21.85 7.37 -5.29
N LEU A 4 22.48 7.71 -4.17
CA LEU A 4 22.93 6.75 -3.17
C LEU A 4 21.70 5.98 -2.67
N ALA A 5 21.83 4.67 -2.56
CA ALA A 5 20.86 3.77 -1.95
C ALA A 5 20.43 4.36 -0.60
N SER A 6 19.23 4.94 -0.55
CA SER A 6 18.75 5.59 0.65
C SER A 6 17.93 4.58 1.42
N ASP A 7 18.18 4.53 2.72
CA ASP A 7 17.35 4.00 3.81
C ASP A 7 15.98 4.72 3.81
N ARG A 8 15.23 4.70 2.71
CA ARG A 8 13.92 5.32 2.50
C ARG A 8 13.20 4.56 1.39
N VAL A 9 11.87 4.48 1.49
CA VAL A 9 11.03 3.96 0.39
C VAL A 9 11.36 4.71 -0.90
N ASP A 10 11.43 3.97 -2.00
CA ASP A 10 11.74 4.49 -3.33
C ASP A 10 10.79 5.64 -3.70
N GLY A 11 11.36 6.79 -4.11
CA GLY A 11 10.57 7.97 -4.47
C GLY A 11 9.68 7.72 -5.68
N ASP A 12 10.14 6.91 -6.65
CA ASP A 12 9.37 6.56 -7.83
C ASP A 12 8.17 5.68 -7.44
N LEU A 13 8.33 4.82 -6.41
CA LEU A 13 7.24 4.03 -5.86
C LEU A 13 6.16 4.90 -5.22
N VAL A 14 6.54 5.93 -4.45
CA VAL A 14 5.57 6.86 -3.85
C VAL A 14 4.83 7.65 -4.93
N CYS A 15 5.54 8.11 -5.96
CA CYS A 15 4.95 8.81 -7.09
C CYS A 15 3.96 7.92 -7.86
N ALA A 16 4.33 6.67 -8.16
CA ALA A 16 3.48 5.71 -8.84
C ALA A 16 2.21 5.39 -8.02
N ALA A 17 2.37 5.20 -6.70
CA ALA A 17 1.24 4.96 -5.81
C ALA A 17 0.27 6.15 -5.74
N TYR A 18 0.80 7.37 -5.76
CA TYR A 18 -0.02 8.58 -5.81
C TYR A 18 -0.71 8.79 -7.17
N ALA A 19 -0.10 8.33 -8.26
CA ALA A 19 -0.67 8.42 -9.60
C ALA A 19 -1.86 7.47 -9.81
N GLU A 20 -1.90 6.31 -9.13
CA GLU A 20 -3.03 5.37 -9.16
C GLU A 20 -4.22 5.92 -8.36
N PRO A 21 -5.34 6.28 -9.02
CA PRO A 21 -6.47 6.92 -8.36
C PRO A 21 -7.08 6.12 -7.22
N ARG A 22 -7.09 4.78 -7.30
CA ARG A 22 -7.62 3.90 -6.25
C ARG A 22 -6.78 3.95 -4.98
N LEU A 23 -5.45 3.94 -5.11
CA LEU A 23 -4.53 3.99 -3.96
C LEU A 23 -4.40 5.40 -3.38
N ARG A 24 -4.50 6.45 -4.21
CA ARG A 24 -4.49 7.85 -3.75
C ARG A 24 -5.60 8.17 -2.74
N GLN A 25 -6.68 7.40 -2.73
CA GLN A 25 -7.78 7.56 -1.79
C GLN A 25 -7.46 6.99 -0.39
N LEU A 26 -6.44 6.13 -0.28
CA LEU A 26 -6.06 5.47 0.95
C LEU A 26 -4.99 6.26 1.70
N PHE A 27 -4.83 5.96 2.99
CA PHE A 27 -3.78 6.53 3.81
C PHE A 27 -2.47 5.75 3.60
N PRO A 28 -1.44 6.33 2.97
CA PRO A 28 -0.17 5.67 2.82
C PRO A 28 0.62 5.74 4.13
N TRP A 29 1.29 4.65 4.49
CA TRP A 29 2.25 4.67 5.59
C TRP A 29 3.45 3.78 5.26
N VAL A 30 4.58 4.12 5.85
CA VAL A 30 5.86 3.44 5.60
C VAL A 30 6.35 2.80 6.88
N GLY A 31 6.74 1.54 6.81
CA GLY A 31 7.36 0.82 7.92
C GLY A 31 8.23 -0.32 7.41
N MET A 32 9.37 -0.59 8.07
CA MET A 32 10.31 -1.64 7.65
C MET A 32 10.71 -1.59 6.16
N TRP A 33 10.83 -0.39 5.58
CA TRP A 33 11.12 -0.17 4.14
C TRP A 33 9.99 -0.53 3.18
N GLU A 34 8.81 -0.85 3.69
CA GLU A 34 7.64 -1.23 2.91
C GLU A 34 6.67 -0.05 2.80
N LEU A 35 6.00 0.05 1.66
CA LEU A 35 4.88 0.94 1.44
C LEU A 35 3.58 0.19 1.68
N HIS A 36 2.80 0.69 2.65
CA HIS A 36 1.51 0.14 3.04
C HIS A 36 0.38 1.15 2.80
N PHE A 37 -0.84 0.64 2.74
CA PHE A 37 -2.05 1.45 2.60
C PHE A 37 -3.06 1.06 3.67
N SER A 38 -3.70 2.06 4.26
CA SER A 38 -4.73 1.90 5.28
C SER A 38 -6.01 2.59 4.84
N ARG A 39 -7.16 2.00 5.19
CA ARG A 39 -8.47 2.62 5.00
C ARG A 39 -8.80 3.62 6.10
N CYS A 40 -7.97 3.73 7.14
CA CYS A 40 -8.09 4.72 8.22
C CYS A 40 -6.80 5.53 8.38
N THR A 41 -6.92 6.75 8.90
CA THR A 41 -5.78 7.67 9.04
C THR A 41 -5.08 7.60 10.40
N GLU A 42 -5.67 6.95 11.41
CA GLU A 42 -5.13 6.86 12.76
C GLU A 42 -4.80 5.41 13.15
N TYR A 43 -3.92 5.28 14.14
CA TYR A 43 -3.54 3.99 14.70
C TYR A 43 -4.63 3.45 15.63
N PRO A 44 -4.91 2.12 15.64
CA PRO A 44 -4.32 1.10 14.77
C PRO A 44 -4.86 1.14 13.33
N CYS A 45 -3.95 1.05 12.35
CA CYS A 45 -4.26 1.03 10.92
C CYS A 45 -5.02 -0.23 10.49
N THR A 46 -5.68 -0.20 9.33
CA THR A 46 -6.17 -1.44 8.70
C THR A 46 -4.99 -2.24 8.12
N TRP A 47 -5.13 -3.57 8.14
CA TRP A 47 -4.15 -4.54 7.65
C TRP A 47 -4.82 -5.51 6.67
N ASP A 48 -5.51 -4.95 5.68
CA ASP A 48 -6.35 -5.66 4.72
C ASP A 48 -6.05 -5.31 3.26
N VAL A 49 -5.05 -4.45 3.03
CA VAL A 49 -4.53 -4.10 1.70
C VAL A 49 -3.12 -4.67 1.54
N PRO A 50 -2.77 -5.25 0.36
CA PRO A 50 -1.41 -5.68 0.10
C PRO A 50 -0.41 -4.53 0.19
N TYR A 51 0.85 -4.86 0.45
CA TYR A 51 1.92 -3.88 0.59
C TYR A 51 3.06 -4.17 -0.38
N ILE A 52 3.89 -3.15 -0.62
CA ILE A 52 5.01 -3.21 -1.57
C ILE A 52 6.32 -3.11 -0.79
N ALA A 53 7.21 -4.06 -1.00
CA ALA A 53 8.56 -4.08 -0.42
C ALA A 53 9.61 -4.02 -1.54
N PRO A 54 10.80 -3.43 -1.28
CA PRO A 54 11.90 -3.52 -2.22
C PRO A 54 12.41 -4.97 -2.34
N ARG A 55 12.67 -5.43 -3.56
CA ARG A 55 13.28 -6.75 -3.82
C ARG A 55 14.80 -6.64 -3.84
N ARG A 56 15.50 -7.58 -3.21
CA ARG A 56 16.96 -7.66 -3.29
C ARG A 56 17.37 -7.88 -4.75
N GLY A 57 18.25 -7.02 -5.26
CA GLY A 57 18.67 -7.06 -6.67
C GLY A 57 17.88 -6.13 -7.60
N GLY A 58 16.92 -5.37 -7.05
CA GLY A 58 16.12 -4.39 -7.78
C GLY A 58 14.69 -4.88 -8.05
N GLY A 59 13.81 -3.91 -8.29
CA GLY A 59 12.37 -4.14 -8.39
C GLY A 59 11.70 -4.28 -7.01
N PHE A 60 10.51 -4.85 -7.03
CA PHE A 60 9.57 -4.85 -5.93
C PHE A 60 8.95 -6.22 -5.73
N VAL A 61 8.57 -6.47 -4.48
CA VAL A 61 7.76 -7.59 -4.04
C VAL A 61 6.43 -7.03 -3.57
N VAL A 62 5.34 -7.69 -3.96
CA VAL A 62 4.00 -7.43 -3.42
C VAL A 62 3.61 -8.62 -2.55
N ALA A 63 3.27 -8.33 -1.30
CA ALA A 63 2.84 -9.33 -0.33
C ALA A 63 1.47 -8.96 0.23
N GLY A 64 0.70 -9.98 0.57
CA GLY A 64 -0.64 -9.81 1.12
C GLY A 64 -0.60 -9.30 2.57
N PRO A 65 -1.75 -8.83 3.07
CA PRO A 65 -1.82 -8.12 4.35
C PRO A 65 -1.37 -8.95 5.57
N SER A 66 -1.49 -10.27 5.48
CA SER A 66 -1.06 -11.22 6.51
C SER A 66 0.46 -11.44 6.56
N ARG A 67 1.22 -10.86 5.64
CA ARG A 67 2.68 -11.06 5.41
C ARG A 67 3.09 -12.49 5.05
N VAL A 68 2.21 -13.47 5.20
CA VAL A 68 2.42 -14.85 4.76
C VAL A 68 1.92 -15.09 3.34
N GLU A 69 0.99 -14.26 2.89
CA GLU A 69 0.48 -14.30 1.53
C GLU A 69 1.44 -13.62 0.57
N TRP A 70 1.68 -14.27 -0.56
CA TRP A 70 2.50 -13.76 -1.64
C TRP A 70 1.63 -13.36 -2.83
N VAL A 71 1.80 -12.13 -3.31
CA VAL A 71 1.07 -11.63 -4.49
C VAL A 71 1.92 -11.77 -5.75
N GLY A 72 3.18 -11.34 -5.72
CA GLY A 72 4.06 -11.39 -6.89
C GLY A 72 5.30 -10.51 -6.78
N GLU A 73 6.10 -10.49 -7.85
CA GLU A 73 7.22 -9.56 -8.03
C GLU A 73 6.95 -8.66 -9.22
N ALA A 74 7.50 -7.44 -9.17
CA ALA A 74 7.40 -6.47 -10.24
C ALA A 74 8.76 -5.80 -10.45
N ASP A 75 9.15 -5.61 -11.70
CA ASP A 75 10.40 -4.92 -12.03
C ASP A 75 10.25 -3.39 -11.98
N THR A 76 9.02 -2.88 -12.03
CA THR A 76 8.70 -1.44 -12.00
C THR A 76 7.74 -1.08 -10.87
N ALA A 77 7.75 0.19 -10.47
CA ALA A 77 6.89 0.71 -9.42
C ALA A 77 5.40 0.65 -9.83
N GLU A 78 5.12 0.97 -11.09
CA GLU A 78 3.77 0.99 -11.67
C GLU A 78 3.16 -0.41 -11.65
N ALA A 79 3.92 -1.44 -12.04
CA ALA A 79 3.44 -2.81 -12.03
C ALA A 79 3.18 -3.31 -10.60
N ALA A 80 4.04 -2.93 -9.63
CA ALA A 80 3.81 -3.24 -8.22
C ALA A 80 2.54 -2.58 -7.69
N VAL A 81 2.32 -1.31 -8.04
CA VAL A 81 1.13 -0.52 -7.67
C VAL A 81 -0.14 -1.13 -8.26
N GLU A 82 -0.12 -1.54 -9.53
CA GLU A 82 -1.25 -2.20 -10.19
C GLU A 82 -1.62 -3.51 -9.49
N MET A 83 -0.63 -4.33 -9.10
CA MET A 83 -0.88 -5.57 -8.37
C MET A 83 -1.57 -5.36 -7.01
N VAL A 84 -1.26 -4.27 -6.31
CA VAL A 84 -1.96 -3.87 -5.07
C VAL A 84 -3.37 -3.38 -5.39
N ALA A 85 -3.49 -2.50 -6.38
CA ALA A 85 -4.76 -1.87 -6.75
C ALA A 85 -5.82 -2.89 -7.22
N ASP A 86 -5.40 -3.96 -7.88
CA ASP A 86 -6.26 -5.06 -8.33
C ASP A 86 -6.71 -6.01 -7.21
N ARG A 87 -6.08 -5.91 -6.04
CA ARG A 87 -6.39 -6.71 -4.85
C ARG A 87 -6.94 -5.88 -3.70
N LEU A 88 -7.40 -4.66 -3.99
CA LEU A 88 -8.10 -3.87 -3.00
C LEU A 88 -9.36 -4.60 -2.52
N PRO A 89 -9.70 -4.50 -1.22
CA PRO A 89 -10.96 -5.00 -0.71
C PRO A 89 -12.16 -4.46 -1.52
N PRO A 90 -13.24 -5.24 -1.69
CA PRO A 90 -14.44 -4.72 -2.32
C PRO A 90 -14.98 -3.52 -1.52
N GLY A 91 -15.43 -2.49 -2.23
CA GLY A 91 -15.92 -1.25 -1.58
C GLY A 91 -14.81 -0.39 -0.96
N CYS A 92 -13.54 -0.58 -1.34
CA CYS A 92 -12.44 0.26 -0.85
C CYS A 92 -12.59 1.71 -1.36
N GLY A 93 -13.13 2.57 -0.50
CA GLY A 93 -13.30 4.00 -0.73
C GLY A 93 -12.20 4.85 -0.09
N ARG A 94 -12.46 6.16 0.04
CA ARG A 94 -11.54 7.10 0.70
C ARG A 94 -11.30 6.71 2.14
N ALA A 95 -10.04 6.84 2.58
CA ALA A 95 -9.69 6.61 3.97
C ALA A 95 -10.49 7.51 4.92
N VAL A 96 -10.97 6.92 6.01
CA VAL A 96 -11.80 7.57 7.01
C VAL A 96 -10.93 8.06 8.17
N VAL A 97 -11.31 9.19 8.77
CA VAL A 97 -10.68 9.69 10.00
C VAL A 97 -11.05 8.77 11.16
N GLY A 98 -10.06 8.37 11.95
CA GLY A 98 -10.19 7.36 13.00
C GLY A 98 -9.29 6.17 12.75
N ASN A 99 -9.53 5.06 13.44
CA ASN A 99 -8.74 3.84 13.39
C ASN A 99 -9.55 2.63 12.90
N ARG A 100 -8.91 1.47 12.77
CA ARG A 100 -9.55 0.23 12.27
C ARG A 100 -10.80 -0.19 13.05
N HIS A 101 -10.92 0.16 14.33
CA HIS A 101 -12.09 -0.18 15.14
C HIS A 101 -13.32 0.66 14.74
N ASP A 102 -13.09 1.87 14.23
CA ASP A 102 -14.14 2.77 13.78
C ASP A 102 -14.71 2.32 12.42
N ILE A 103 -13.87 1.79 11.52
CA ILE A 103 -14.30 1.33 10.19
C ILE A 103 -15.16 0.06 10.26
N VAL A 104 -14.89 -0.85 11.19
CA VAL A 104 -15.71 -2.05 11.37
C VAL A 104 -17.10 -1.70 11.93
N ALA A 105 -17.24 -0.54 12.57
CA ALA A 105 -18.50 -0.07 13.14
C ALA A 105 -19.36 0.72 12.13
N LEU A 106 -18.83 1.11 10.96
CA LEU A 106 -19.58 1.82 9.94
C LEU A 106 -20.33 0.83 9.04
N PRO A 107 -21.69 0.89 8.97
CA PRO A 107 -22.43 0.11 8.00
C PRO A 107 -21.93 0.47 6.59
N GLN A 108 -21.77 -0.55 5.76
CA GLN A 108 -21.44 -0.37 4.34
C GLN A 108 -22.68 0.22 3.67
N GLU A 109 -22.78 1.55 3.60
CA GLU A 109 -23.84 2.23 2.86
C GLU A 109 -23.69 1.86 1.38
N GLY A 110 -24.70 1.16 0.83
CA GLY A 110 -24.72 0.58 -0.50
C GLY A 110 -24.95 1.56 -1.65
#